data_AF-A0A7D3QLB7-F1
#
_entry.id   AF-A0A7D3QLB7-F1
#
_cell.length_a   1.000
_cell.length_b   1.000
_cell.length_c   1.000
_cell.angle_alpha   90.00
_cell.angle_beta   90.00
_cell.angle_gamma   90.00
#
_symmetry.space_group_name_H-M   'P 1'
#
loop_
_entity.id
_entity.type
_entity.pdbx_description
1 polymer ?
#
loop_
_entity_poly.entity_id
_entity_poly.type
_entity_poly.pdbx_seq_one_letter_code
_entity_poly.pdbx_strand_id
1 'polypeptide(L)'
;MDKLEYAYTQAAMDHMFKLGPKGMQGEIWDEKGRYEVVEILISHQPDLINSIRFSYRTVEEKVIHSKTYGEPTGLNFDMVEFDSSSEVLTSLSGTLKDGRLASIVFGTNIRKYGPFGTTNSKSSCSPYEDFEYKFKAGRFGGFHGSVVGGSVYAIGVYVKPYMVYDPDDVCDALNEDFSNQIQI
;
A
#
# COMPACT_ATOMS: atom_id res chain seq x y z
N MET A 1 -7.10 -23.60 -3.77
CA MET A 1 -5.73 -23.34 -3.33
C MET A 1 -5.25 -24.58 -2.62
N ASP A 2 -4.19 -25.21 -3.12
CA ASP A 2 -3.61 -26.37 -2.45
C ASP A 2 -2.76 -25.95 -1.23
N LYS A 3 -2.37 -26.91 -0.38
CA LYS A 3 -1.63 -26.63 0.85
C LYS A 3 -0.26 -26.02 0.59
N LEU A 4 0.39 -26.36 -0.53
CA LEU A 4 1.68 -25.81 -0.91
C LEU A 4 1.54 -24.33 -1.27
N GLU A 5 0.60 -24.00 -2.15
CA GLU A 5 0.30 -22.64 -2.58
C GLU A 5 -0.07 -21.72 -1.39
N TYR A 6 -0.77 -22.26 -0.39
CA TYR A 6 -1.06 -21.56 0.86
C TYR A 6 0.19 -21.30 1.71
N ALA A 7 1.02 -22.32 1.95
CA ALA A 7 2.27 -22.18 2.72
C ALA A 7 3.24 -21.20 2.05
N TYR A 8 3.35 -21.23 0.72
CA TYR A 8 4.15 -20.28 -0.05
C TYR A 8 3.64 -18.85 0.09
N THR A 9 2.33 -18.66 0.02
CA THR A 9 1.73 -17.34 0.20
C THR A 9 2.03 -16.81 1.59
N GLN A 10 1.91 -17.64 2.63
CA GLN A 10 2.20 -17.26 4.01
C GLN A 10 3.68 -16.91 4.22
N ALA A 11 4.60 -17.76 3.77
CA ALA A 11 6.04 -17.49 3.86
C ALA A 11 6.42 -16.20 3.11
N ALA A 12 5.84 -15.96 1.93
CA ALA A 12 6.05 -14.73 1.19
C ALA A 12 5.48 -13.48 1.90
N MET A 13 4.39 -13.61 2.65
CA MET A 13 3.87 -12.53 3.50
C MET A 13 4.84 -12.19 4.63
N ASP A 14 5.38 -13.20 5.33
CA ASP A 14 6.22 -12.98 6.50
C ASP A 14 7.56 -12.30 6.18
N HIS A 15 8.04 -12.45 4.94
CA HIS A 15 9.29 -11.85 4.46
C HIS A 15 9.10 -10.52 3.70
N MET A 16 7.90 -9.93 3.65
CA MET A 16 7.69 -8.65 2.98
C MET A 16 8.45 -7.51 3.66
N PHE A 17 9.14 -6.70 2.87
CA PHE A 17 9.83 -5.51 3.36
C PHE A 17 8.83 -4.35 3.52
N LYS A 18 8.75 -3.77 4.72
CA LYS A 18 7.84 -2.67 5.05
C LYS A 18 8.52 -1.31 4.81
N LEU A 19 8.06 -0.58 3.80
CA LEU A 19 8.45 0.80 3.50
C LEU A 19 7.41 1.77 4.02
N GLY A 20 7.81 2.87 4.65
CA GLY A 20 6.89 3.87 5.16
C GLY A 20 7.52 4.79 6.19
N PRO A 21 6.74 5.75 6.72
CA PRO A 21 7.18 6.65 7.79
C PRO A 21 7.67 5.87 9.02
N LYS A 22 8.72 6.39 9.69
CA LYS A 22 9.34 5.77 10.87
C LYS A 22 8.36 5.57 12.03
N GLY A 23 7.31 6.39 12.10
CA GLY A 23 6.25 6.28 13.09
C GLY A 23 4.91 6.71 12.51
N MET A 24 3.84 6.09 13.02
CA MET A 24 2.46 6.40 12.68
C MET A 24 1.72 6.86 13.93
N GLN A 25 0.72 7.71 13.74
CA GLN A 25 -0.13 8.24 14.81
C GLN A 25 -1.60 7.93 14.51
N GLY A 26 -2.41 7.86 15.57
CA GLY A 26 -3.86 7.65 15.47
C GLY A 26 -4.24 6.20 15.16
N GLU A 27 -5.30 6.02 14.38
CA GLU A 27 -5.78 4.70 13.98
C GLU A 27 -4.87 4.14 12.89
N ILE A 28 -4.17 3.05 13.19
CA ILE A 28 -3.30 2.34 12.24
C ILE A 28 -4.13 1.32 11.46
N TRP A 29 -3.90 1.25 10.16
CA TRP A 29 -4.52 0.27 9.28
C TRP A 29 -3.47 -0.46 8.45
N ASP A 30 -3.78 -1.70 8.09
CA ASP A 30 -2.87 -2.60 7.40
C ASP A 30 -3.64 -3.43 6.36
N GLU A 31 -3.24 -3.32 5.09
CA GLU A 31 -3.75 -4.07 3.95
C GLU A 31 -2.65 -4.95 3.33
N LYS A 32 -1.70 -5.43 4.16
CA LYS A 32 -0.68 -6.42 3.78
C LYS A 32 -1.33 -7.62 3.09
N GLY A 33 -0.73 -8.02 1.99
CA GLY A 33 -1.17 -9.15 1.17
C GLY A 33 -2.20 -8.84 0.10
N ARG A 34 -2.74 -7.62 0.07
CA ARG A 34 -3.61 -7.16 -1.03
C ARG A 34 -2.78 -6.48 -2.12
N TYR A 35 -2.37 -7.24 -3.13
CA TYR A 35 -1.37 -6.79 -4.11
C TYR A 35 -1.91 -6.42 -5.49
N GLU A 36 -3.16 -6.75 -5.83
CA GLU A 36 -3.72 -6.46 -7.14
C GLU A 36 -4.72 -5.32 -7.06
N VAL A 37 -4.20 -4.09 -7.07
CA VAL A 37 -4.99 -2.85 -7.01
C VAL A 37 -5.67 -2.62 -8.35
N VAL A 38 -6.98 -2.37 -8.35
CA VAL A 38 -7.76 -2.05 -9.56
C VAL A 38 -8.30 -0.62 -9.55
N GLU A 39 -8.57 -0.08 -8.36
CA GLU A 39 -9.09 1.28 -8.21
C GLU A 39 -8.63 1.89 -6.88
N ILE A 40 -8.38 3.19 -6.89
CA ILE A 40 -8.13 4.01 -5.72
C ILE A 40 -9.05 5.24 -5.76
N LEU A 41 -9.85 5.41 -4.71
CA LEU A 41 -10.70 6.60 -4.52
C LEU A 41 -10.04 7.51 -3.50
N ILE A 42 -9.88 8.79 -3.85
CA ILE A 42 -9.10 9.74 -3.06
C ILE A 42 -9.92 11.01 -2.87
N SER A 43 -10.17 11.39 -1.61
CA SER A 43 -10.68 12.71 -1.26
C SER A 43 -9.53 13.52 -0.67
N HIS A 44 -9.32 14.73 -1.18
CA HIS A 44 -8.18 15.57 -0.80
C HIS A 44 -8.50 17.05 -0.92
N GLN A 45 -7.63 17.86 -0.33
CA GLN A 45 -7.64 19.30 -0.41
C GLN A 45 -6.19 19.81 -0.35
N PRO A 46 -5.91 21.11 -0.54
CA PRO A 46 -4.57 21.62 -0.44
C PRO A 46 -3.85 21.19 0.86
N ASP A 47 -2.68 20.57 0.72
CA ASP A 47 -1.80 20.01 1.75
C ASP A 47 -2.37 18.88 2.60
N LEU A 48 -3.41 18.18 2.13
CA LEU A 48 -4.06 17.17 2.93
C LEU A 48 -4.74 16.08 2.10
N ILE A 49 -4.52 14.84 2.51
CA ILE A 49 -5.31 13.70 2.04
C ILE A 49 -6.38 13.40 3.09
N ASN A 50 -7.63 13.71 2.79
CA ASN A 50 -8.75 13.50 3.71
C ASN A 50 -9.10 12.02 3.81
N SER A 51 -9.26 11.33 2.68
CA SER A 51 -9.53 9.89 2.71
C SER A 51 -8.99 9.14 1.51
N ILE A 52 -8.67 7.87 1.73
CA ILE A 52 -8.36 6.91 0.66
C ILE A 52 -9.18 5.63 0.85
N ARG A 53 -9.67 5.07 -0.26
CA ARG A 53 -10.20 3.71 -0.33
C ARG A 53 -9.57 2.98 -1.50
N PHE A 54 -9.20 1.72 -1.27
CA PHE A 54 -8.65 0.82 -2.27
C PHE A 54 -9.64 -0.27 -2.65
N SER A 55 -9.65 -0.62 -3.93
CA SER A 55 -10.33 -1.78 -4.48
C SER A 55 -9.29 -2.74 -5.05
N TYR A 56 -9.45 -4.03 -4.76
CA TYR A 56 -8.51 -5.08 -5.14
C TYR A 56 -9.20 -6.20 -5.90
N ARG A 57 -8.49 -6.77 -6.87
CA ARG A 57 -8.87 -8.03 -7.51
C ARG A 57 -8.36 -9.19 -6.67
N THR A 58 -9.21 -10.21 -6.54
CA THR A 58 -8.90 -11.46 -5.86
C THR A 58 -8.50 -12.53 -6.86
N VAL A 59 -7.90 -13.62 -6.36
CA VAL A 59 -7.58 -14.82 -7.17
C VAL A 59 -8.83 -15.42 -7.83
N GLU A 60 -10.01 -15.21 -7.26
CA GLU A 60 -11.31 -15.64 -7.82
C GLU A 60 -11.89 -14.63 -8.83
N GLU A 61 -11.09 -13.67 -9.30
CA GLU A 61 -11.49 -12.61 -10.23
C GLU A 61 -12.60 -11.66 -9.72
N LYS A 62 -12.89 -11.72 -8.41
CA LYS A 62 -13.84 -10.80 -7.74
C LYS A 62 -13.12 -9.55 -7.31
N VAL A 63 -13.82 -8.41 -7.38
CA VAL A 63 -13.37 -7.15 -6.80
C VAL A 63 -13.88 -7.04 -5.37
N ILE A 64 -12.98 -6.73 -4.45
CA ILE A 64 -13.28 -6.44 -3.04
C ILE A 64 -12.75 -5.07 -2.67
N HIS A 65 -13.39 -4.44 -1.70
CA HIS A 65 -13.06 -3.09 -1.28
C HIS A 65 -12.55 -3.09 0.16
N SER A 66 -11.49 -2.32 0.39
CA SER A 66 -11.11 -1.90 1.73
C SER A 66 -12.18 -1.01 2.37
N LYS A 67 -12.03 -0.78 3.68
CA LYS A 67 -12.70 0.35 4.34
C LYS A 67 -12.20 1.67 3.74
N THR A 68 -13.00 2.72 3.88
CA THR A 68 -12.48 4.08 3.67
C THR A 68 -11.63 4.48 4.87
N TYR A 69 -10.37 4.83 4.63
CA TYR A 69 -9.48 5.36 5.65
C TYR A 69 -9.54 6.88 5.64
N GLY A 70 -9.95 7.48 6.76
CA GLY A 70 -10.27 8.90 6.85
C GLY A 70 -11.70 9.20 6.44
N GLU A 71 -12.01 10.48 6.33
CA GLU A 71 -13.35 10.99 6.02
C GLU A 71 -13.35 11.65 4.64
N PRO A 72 -14.26 11.29 3.71
CA PRO A 72 -14.29 11.83 2.36
C PRO A 72 -14.92 13.25 2.33
N THR A 73 -14.36 14.16 3.10
CA THR A 73 -14.83 15.54 3.31
C THR A 73 -13.92 16.58 2.64
N GLY A 74 -12.95 16.13 1.84
CA GLY A 74 -12.05 17.00 1.08
C GLY A 74 -12.78 17.78 0.00
N LEU A 75 -12.17 18.90 -0.41
CA LEU A 75 -12.70 19.81 -1.43
C LEU A 75 -12.64 19.22 -2.84
N ASN A 76 -11.74 18.25 -3.06
CA ASN A 76 -11.54 17.57 -4.33
C ASN A 76 -11.71 16.06 -4.15
N PHE A 77 -12.06 15.39 -5.24
CA PHE A 77 -12.17 13.94 -5.31
C PHE A 77 -11.61 13.45 -6.64
N ASP A 78 -10.78 12.41 -6.59
CA ASP A 78 -10.21 11.76 -7.74
C ASP A 78 -10.40 10.24 -7.64
N MET A 79 -10.68 9.64 -8.79
CA MET A 79 -10.78 8.21 -8.98
C MET A 79 -9.63 7.77 -9.89
N VAL A 80 -8.80 6.87 -9.39
CA VAL A 80 -7.71 6.26 -10.14
C VAL A 80 -8.13 4.85 -10.50
N GLU A 81 -8.37 4.60 -11.77
CA GLU A 81 -8.61 3.26 -12.32
C GLU A 81 -7.34 2.78 -13.04
N PHE A 82 -6.95 1.54 -12.76
CA PHE A 82 -5.79 0.92 -13.41
C PHE A 82 -6.27 0.21 -14.67
N ASP A 83 -5.62 0.49 -15.79
CA ASP A 83 -6.01 -0.08 -17.07
C ASP A 83 -5.69 -1.58 -17.10
N SER A 84 -6.67 -2.37 -17.53
CA SER A 84 -6.76 -3.81 -17.27
C SER A 84 -5.51 -4.66 -17.59
N SER A 85 -5.31 -5.71 -16.78
CA SER A 85 -4.29 -6.79 -16.80
C SER A 85 -2.78 -6.43 -16.80
N SER A 86 -2.39 -5.25 -17.29
CA SER A 86 -0.96 -4.91 -17.47
C SER A 86 -0.49 -3.70 -16.68
N GLU A 87 -1.40 -2.87 -16.18
CA GLU A 87 -1.05 -1.73 -15.34
C GLU A 87 -0.93 -2.17 -13.88
N VAL A 88 0.28 -2.07 -13.33
CA VAL A 88 0.60 -2.45 -11.95
C VAL A 88 1.36 -1.35 -11.25
N LEU A 89 1.14 -1.21 -9.95
CA LEU A 89 1.86 -0.24 -9.13
C LEU A 89 3.35 -0.59 -9.09
N THR A 90 4.20 0.43 -9.29
CA THR A 90 5.68 0.32 -9.23
C THR A 90 6.32 1.38 -8.37
N SER A 91 5.59 2.43 -8.00
CA SER A 91 6.07 3.40 -7.03
C SER A 91 4.95 4.07 -6.24
N LEU A 92 5.28 4.47 -5.03
CA LEU A 92 4.50 5.39 -4.22
C LEU A 92 5.38 6.57 -3.84
N SER A 93 4.97 7.78 -4.16
CA SER A 93 5.72 8.99 -3.80
C SER A 93 4.77 10.09 -3.33
N GLY A 94 5.31 11.15 -2.76
CA GLY A 94 4.51 12.26 -2.29
C GLY A 94 5.31 13.24 -1.47
N THR A 95 4.61 14.10 -0.74
CA THR A 95 5.21 15.08 0.15
C THR A 95 4.60 14.99 1.54
N LEU A 96 5.43 15.25 2.54
CA LEU A 96 5.02 15.45 3.92
C LEU A 96 5.10 16.93 4.27
N LYS A 97 4.19 17.38 5.13
CA LYS A 97 4.21 18.70 5.75
C LYS A 97 4.04 18.51 7.26
N ASP A 98 5.02 18.97 8.02
CA ASP A 98 5.05 18.79 9.48
C ASP A 98 4.91 17.31 9.91
N GLY A 99 5.53 16.41 9.14
CA GLY A 99 5.48 14.96 9.36
C GLY A 99 4.16 14.27 8.99
N ARG A 100 3.26 14.97 8.29
CA ARG A 100 1.94 14.48 7.84
C ARG A 100 1.89 14.37 6.33
N LEU A 101 1.16 13.38 5.81
CA LEU A 101 0.93 13.22 4.38
C LEU A 101 0.19 14.44 3.80
N ALA A 102 0.91 15.22 2.99
CA ALA A 102 0.38 16.41 2.34
C ALA A 102 -0.03 16.12 0.89
N SER A 103 0.76 15.30 0.19
CA SER A 103 0.42 14.88 -1.17
C SER A 103 0.83 13.44 -1.45
N ILE A 104 0.23 12.86 -2.48
CA ILE A 104 0.48 11.48 -2.89
C ILE A 104 0.40 11.31 -4.41
N VAL A 105 1.29 10.49 -4.94
CA VAL A 105 1.40 10.09 -6.34
C VAL A 105 1.49 8.57 -6.40
N PHE A 106 0.61 7.96 -7.19
CA PHE A 106 0.67 6.54 -7.50
C PHE A 106 1.33 6.36 -8.86
N GLY A 107 2.50 5.72 -8.89
CA GLY A 107 3.20 5.42 -10.14
C GLY A 107 3.01 3.97 -10.53
N THR A 108 2.61 3.75 -11.78
CA THR A 108 2.49 2.43 -12.40
C THR A 108 3.64 2.21 -13.37
N ASN A 109 3.74 1.00 -13.93
CA ASN A 109 4.66 0.73 -15.04
C ASN A 109 4.31 1.52 -16.32
N ILE A 110 3.16 2.19 -16.38
CA ILE A 110 2.66 2.91 -17.56
C ILE A 110 2.69 4.43 -17.34
N ARG A 111 2.13 4.90 -16.22
CA ARG A 111 1.91 6.33 -15.97
C ARG A 111 1.99 6.69 -14.48
N LYS A 112 1.81 7.97 -14.17
CA LYS A 112 1.67 8.46 -12.80
C LYS A 112 0.29 9.11 -12.64
N TYR A 113 -0.31 8.90 -11.47
CA TYR A 113 -1.56 9.52 -11.05
C TYR A 113 -1.29 10.47 -9.88
N GLY A 114 -1.77 11.72 -9.99
CA GLY A 114 -1.50 12.79 -9.04
C GLY A 114 -0.45 13.80 -9.53
N PRO A 115 0.16 14.59 -8.63
CA PRO A 115 0.00 14.51 -7.18
C PRO A 115 -1.38 15.00 -6.71
N PHE A 116 -2.01 14.21 -5.84
CA PHE A 116 -3.23 14.60 -5.12
C PHE A 116 -2.85 15.31 -3.83
N GLY A 117 -3.64 16.29 -3.39
CA GLY A 117 -3.38 17.09 -2.17
C GLY A 117 -2.34 18.21 -2.34
N THR A 118 -1.73 18.41 -3.52
CA THR A 118 -0.71 19.46 -3.69
C THR A 118 -1.33 20.86 -3.76
N THR A 119 -0.61 21.85 -3.21
CA THR A 119 -0.86 23.28 -3.45
C THR A 119 0.35 23.92 -4.15
N ASN A 120 0.08 24.87 -5.04
CA ASN A 120 1.13 25.67 -5.69
C ASN A 120 1.72 26.76 -4.75
N SER A 121 1.17 26.93 -3.56
CA SER A 121 1.56 27.94 -2.58
C SER A 121 2.63 27.39 -1.64
N LYS A 122 3.90 27.62 -1.99
CA LYS A 122 5.07 27.40 -1.11
C LYS A 122 5.24 28.50 -0.06
N SER A 123 4.15 29.12 0.39
CA SER A 123 4.18 30.25 1.34
C SER A 123 4.18 29.81 2.82
N SER A 124 4.25 28.51 3.11
CA SER A 124 4.30 28.05 4.50
C SER A 124 5.70 28.17 5.09
N CYS A 125 5.76 28.55 6.37
CA CYS A 125 6.99 28.59 7.16
C CYS A 125 7.60 27.20 7.42
N SER A 126 6.85 26.10 7.20
CA SER A 126 7.37 24.74 7.31
C SER A 126 7.79 24.18 5.95
N PRO A 127 8.96 23.50 5.86
CA PRO A 127 9.43 22.86 4.65
C PRO A 127 8.57 21.63 4.32
N TYR A 128 8.44 21.35 3.03
CA TYR A 128 7.92 20.07 2.56
C TYR A 128 9.05 19.06 2.50
N GLU A 129 8.76 17.81 2.86
CA GLU A 129 9.69 16.68 2.74
C GLU A 129 9.18 15.71 1.68
N ASP A 130 9.92 15.53 0.60
CA ASP A 130 9.57 14.57 -0.45
C ASP A 130 9.90 13.14 0.00
N PHE A 131 9.04 12.18 -0.34
CA PHE A 131 9.34 10.75 -0.20
C PHE A 131 9.06 10.01 -1.50
N GLU A 132 9.81 8.93 -1.73
CA GLU A 132 9.62 8.04 -2.87
C GLU A 132 10.00 6.60 -2.52
N TYR A 133 9.09 5.69 -2.76
CA TYR A 133 9.27 4.24 -2.67
C TYR A 133 9.16 3.66 -4.07
N LYS A 134 10.26 3.10 -4.59
CA LYS A 134 10.31 2.43 -5.90
C LYS A 134 10.45 0.93 -5.74
N PHE A 135 9.69 0.18 -6.53
CA PHE A 135 9.72 -1.27 -6.56
C PHE A 135 9.44 -1.77 -7.99
N LYS A 136 9.82 -3.01 -8.27
CA LYS A 136 9.59 -3.60 -9.60
C LYS A 136 8.13 -4.05 -9.75
N ALA A 137 7.67 -4.14 -11.00
CA ALA A 137 6.38 -4.74 -11.32
C ALA A 137 6.23 -6.12 -10.66
N GLY A 138 5.05 -6.42 -10.14
CA GLY A 138 4.76 -7.65 -9.42
C GLY A 138 5.33 -7.74 -8.00
N ARG A 139 6.03 -6.70 -7.51
CA ARG A 139 6.60 -6.68 -6.15
C ARG A 139 5.77 -5.93 -5.12
N PHE A 140 4.70 -5.26 -5.54
CA PHE A 140 3.79 -4.66 -4.58
C PHE A 140 3.15 -5.74 -3.67
N GLY A 141 3.13 -5.48 -2.37
CA GLY A 141 2.71 -6.43 -1.34
C GLY A 141 1.53 -5.96 -0.49
N GLY A 142 1.03 -4.74 -0.70
CA GLY A 142 -0.07 -4.17 0.08
C GLY A 142 0.26 -2.79 0.64
N PHE A 143 -0.76 -2.07 1.09
CA PHE A 143 -0.62 -0.77 1.73
C PHE A 143 -0.65 -0.89 3.26
N HIS A 144 -0.10 0.09 3.95
CA HIS A 144 -0.35 0.34 5.37
C HIS A 144 -0.31 1.84 5.62
N GLY A 145 -0.90 2.29 6.73
CA GLY A 145 -0.96 3.70 7.02
C GLY A 145 -1.68 4.00 8.32
N SER A 146 -2.00 5.28 8.52
CA SER A 146 -2.75 5.71 9.68
C SER A 146 -3.64 6.91 9.41
N VAL A 147 -4.63 7.10 10.29
CA VAL A 147 -5.60 8.20 10.26
C VAL A 147 -5.54 8.98 11.57
N VAL A 148 -5.51 10.31 11.47
CA VAL A 148 -5.61 11.22 12.62
C VAL A 148 -6.66 12.28 12.29
N GLY A 149 -7.65 12.46 13.17
CA GLY A 149 -8.67 13.49 13.02
C GLY A 149 -9.45 13.42 11.70
N GLY A 150 -9.74 12.20 11.23
CA GLY A 150 -10.47 11.97 9.98
C GLY A 150 -9.65 12.19 8.71
N SER A 151 -8.33 12.41 8.79
CA SER A 151 -7.46 12.55 7.61
C SER A 151 -6.36 11.49 7.59
N VAL A 152 -5.95 11.07 6.38
CA VAL A 152 -4.83 10.14 6.21
C VAL A 152 -3.55 10.84 6.66
N TYR A 153 -2.95 10.33 7.73
CA TYR A 153 -1.78 10.94 8.36
C TYR A 153 -0.48 10.41 7.75
N ALA A 154 -0.42 9.12 7.48
CA ALA A 154 0.75 8.42 6.97
C ALA A 154 0.34 7.29 6.02
N ILE A 155 1.20 6.99 5.05
CA ILE A 155 1.03 5.86 4.15
C ILE A 155 2.39 5.23 3.81
N GLY A 156 2.39 3.92 3.64
CA GLY A 156 3.52 3.14 3.19
C GLY A 156 3.08 1.90 2.42
N VAL A 157 4.05 1.11 1.99
CA VAL A 157 3.84 -0.09 1.20
C VAL A 157 4.63 -1.28 1.76
N TYR A 158 4.11 -2.47 1.56
CA TYR A 158 4.87 -3.70 1.65
C TYR A 158 5.43 -4.06 0.27
N VAL A 159 6.65 -4.57 0.23
CA VAL A 159 7.32 -5.00 -1.00
C VAL A 159 7.75 -6.46 -0.87
N LYS A 160 7.37 -7.28 -1.84
CA LYS A 160 7.77 -8.69 -1.94
C LYS A 160 9.26 -8.80 -2.28
N PRO A 161 10.09 -9.44 -1.45
CA PRO A 161 11.49 -9.70 -1.79
C PRO A 161 11.57 -10.60 -3.03
N TYR A 162 12.75 -10.65 -3.64
CA TYR A 162 12.97 -11.68 -4.66
C TYR A 162 13.22 -12.98 -3.93
N MET A 163 12.25 -13.88 -3.98
CA MET A 163 12.46 -15.24 -3.52
C MET A 163 13.31 -15.94 -4.59
N VAL A 164 14.60 -16.12 -4.33
CA VAL A 164 15.38 -17.16 -5.01
C VAL A 164 14.95 -18.43 -4.31
N TYR A 165 14.17 -19.27 -4.99
CA TYR A 165 13.72 -20.52 -4.41
C TYR A 165 14.90 -21.50 -4.39
N ASP A 166 15.52 -21.65 -3.22
CA ASP A 166 16.28 -22.85 -2.89
C ASP A 166 15.26 -23.94 -2.53
N PRO A 167 15.26 -25.12 -3.19
CA PRO A 167 14.38 -26.23 -2.84
C PRO A 167 14.42 -26.62 -1.36
N ASP A 168 15.52 -26.33 -0.67
CA ASP A 168 15.72 -26.68 0.74
C ASP A 168 14.91 -25.74 1.69
N ASP A 169 14.75 -24.45 1.37
CA ASP A 169 13.97 -23.48 2.17
C ASP A 169 12.47 -23.86 2.23
N VAL A 170 11.97 -24.52 1.18
CA VAL A 170 10.58 -25.00 1.11
C VAL A 170 10.36 -26.15 2.09
N CYS A 171 11.34 -27.04 2.23
CA CYS A 171 11.26 -28.17 3.14
C CYS A 171 11.23 -27.69 4.59
N ASP A 172 11.99 -26.66 4.94
CA ASP A 172 12.03 -26.09 6.29
C ASP A 172 10.73 -25.38 6.66
N ALA A 173 10.17 -24.57 5.75
CA ALA A 173 8.87 -23.91 5.99
C ALA A 173 7.71 -24.91 6.17
N LEU A 174 7.72 -26.01 5.41
CA LEU A 174 6.75 -27.10 5.60
C LEU A 174 6.96 -27.80 6.94
N ASN A 175 8.19 -28.05 7.34
CA ASN A 175 8.52 -28.74 8.60
C ASN A 175 8.16 -27.91 9.86
N GLU A 176 8.30 -26.58 9.81
CA GLU A 176 7.86 -25.70 10.90
C GLU A 176 6.34 -25.68 11.05
N ASP A 177 5.58 -25.60 9.96
CA ASP A 177 4.10 -25.65 9.99
C ASP A 177 3.59 -27.03 10.46
N PHE A 178 4.20 -28.13 9.99
CA PHE A 178 3.90 -29.48 10.49
C PHE A 178 4.19 -29.63 11.98
N SER A 179 5.30 -29.08 12.49
CA SER A 179 5.62 -29.14 13.92
C SER A 179 4.64 -28.34 14.77
N ASN A 180 4.18 -27.19 14.29
CA ASN A 180 3.22 -26.34 15.00
C ASN A 180 1.80 -26.93 15.04
N GLN A 181 1.42 -27.78 14.07
CA GLN A 181 0.12 -28.45 14.07
C GLN A 181 0.06 -29.71 14.94
N ILE A 182 1.21 -30.30 15.31
CA ILE A 182 1.26 -31.51 16.14
C ILE A 182 1.28 -31.16 17.66
N GLN A 183 1.47 -29.89 18.02
CA GLN A 183 1.49 -29.42 19.42
C GLN A 183 0.10 -29.06 20.00
N ILE A 184 -1.01 -29.54 19.42
CA ILE A 184 -2.38 -29.34 19.94
C ILE A 184 -2.99 -30.67 20.40
#